data_AF-A0A450YPS7-F1
#
_entry.id   AF-A0A450YPS7-F1
#
_cell.length_a   1.000
_cell.length_b   1.000
_cell.length_c   1.000
_cell.angle_alpha   90.00
_cell.angle_beta   90.00
_cell.angle_gamma   90.00
#
_symmetry.space_group_name_H-M   'P 1'
#
loop_
_entity.id
_entity.type
_entity.pdbx_description
1 polymer ?
#
loop_
_entity_poly.entity_id
_entity_poly.type
_entity_poly.pdbx_seq_one_letter_code
_entity_poly.pdbx_strand_id
1 'polypeptide(L)'
;MNLSEKERIAYEWHIEEMRYQISMDRSRFLDGLFEGRNEGLNEGLAKGKAEGKRQFARMMKENGEPLEKIVAYTQLTPEEIADL
;
A
#
# COMPACT_ATOMS: atom_id res chain seq x y z
N MET A 1 47.28 21.22 -10.14
CA MET A 1 46.66 22.26 -9.29
C MET A 1 46.72 21.77 -7.85
N ASN A 2 47.37 22.50 -6.94
CA ASN A 2 47.29 22.23 -5.50
C ASN A 2 46.35 23.25 -4.89
N LEU A 3 45.22 22.79 -4.36
CA LEU A 3 44.29 23.60 -3.58
C LEU A 3 44.95 24.01 -2.25
N SER A 4 44.65 25.20 -1.75
CA SER A 4 45.01 25.58 -0.38
C SER A 4 44.28 24.70 0.63
N GLU A 5 44.79 24.60 1.86
CA GLU A 5 44.18 23.76 2.91
C GLU A 5 42.71 24.14 3.16
N LYS A 6 42.39 25.42 3.18
CA LYS A 6 41.02 25.91 3.35
C LYS A 6 40.10 25.48 2.20
N GLU A 7 40.59 25.55 0.96
CA GLU A 7 39.83 25.12 -0.21
C GLU A 7 39.65 23.60 -0.24
N ARG A 8 40.66 22.83 0.19
CA ARG A 8 40.55 21.38 0.34
C ARG A 8 39.48 21.01 1.37
N ILE A 9 39.50 21.65 2.53
CA ILE A 9 38.49 21.43 3.58
C ILE A 9 37.09 21.77 3.04
N ALA A 10 36.91 22.95 2.43
CA ALA A 10 35.62 23.33 1.87
C ALA A 10 35.11 22.34 0.81
N TYR A 11 36.02 21.83 -0.04
CA TYR A 11 35.69 20.80 -1.02
C TYR A 11 35.27 19.48 -0.36
N GLU A 12 36.01 19.00 0.64
CA GLU A 12 35.67 17.79 1.39
C GLU A 12 34.30 17.91 2.05
N TRP A 13 34.01 19.03 2.71
CA TRP A 13 32.69 19.29 3.31
C TRP A 13 31.56 19.28 2.27
N HIS A 14 31.77 19.89 1.11
CA HIS A 14 30.78 19.88 0.04
C HIS A 14 30.52 18.47 -0.49
N ILE A 15 31.58 17.65 -0.64
CA ILE A 15 31.44 16.25 -1.05
C ILE A 15 30.66 15.45 0.00
N GLU A 16 30.95 15.65 1.29
CA GLU A 16 30.22 14.98 2.38
C GLU A 16 28.76 15.41 2.45
N GLU A 17 28.45 16.68 2.26
CA GLU A 17 27.08 17.16 2.16
C GLU A 17 26.33 16.49 1.00
N MET A 18 26.93 16.45 -0.20
CA MET A 18 26.31 15.77 -1.33
C MET A 18 26.08 14.28 -1.07
N ARG A 19 27.05 13.59 -0.45
CA ARG A 19 26.89 12.18 -0.07
C ARG A 19 25.76 11.99 0.93
N TYR A 20 25.65 12.88 1.90
CA TYR A 20 24.58 12.85 2.89
C TYR A 20 23.21 13.04 2.23
N GLN A 21 23.06 14.04 1.36
CA GLN A 21 21.81 14.28 0.62
C GLN A 21 21.42 13.07 -0.23
N ILE A 22 22.36 12.53 -1.01
CA ILE A 22 22.12 11.34 -1.84
C ILE A 22 21.69 10.14 -0.98
N SER A 23 22.34 9.94 0.16
CA SER A 23 22.00 8.86 1.09
C SER A 23 20.59 9.03 1.64
N MET A 24 20.24 10.25 2.08
CA MET A 24 18.94 10.58 2.61
C MET A 24 17.82 10.40 1.57
N ASP A 25 18.02 10.89 0.35
CA ASP A 25 17.04 10.77 -0.73
C ASP A 25 16.83 9.32 -1.14
N ARG A 26 17.91 8.53 -1.18
CA ARG A 26 17.82 7.09 -1.44
C ARG A 26 17.00 6.39 -0.37
N SER A 27 17.24 6.67 0.91
CA SER A 27 16.47 6.08 2.01
C SER A 27 15.00 6.47 1.92
N ARG A 28 14.70 7.76 1.75
CA ARG A 28 13.31 8.26 1.61
C ARG A 28 12.57 7.60 0.44
N PHE A 29 13.25 7.44 -0.71
CA PHE A 29 12.65 6.75 -1.85
C PHE A 29 12.33 5.29 -1.55
N LEU A 30 13.24 4.58 -0.88
CA LEU A 30 13.04 3.18 -0.51
C LEU A 30 11.91 3.02 0.52
N ASP A 31 11.86 3.90 1.52
CA ASP A 31 10.81 3.90 2.53
C ASP A 31 9.44 4.13 1.88
N GLY A 32 9.31 5.18 1.06
CA GLY A 32 8.07 5.47 0.35
C GLY A 32 7.62 4.37 -0.61
N LEU A 33 8.57 3.70 -1.29
CA LEU A 33 8.26 2.55 -2.14
C LEU A 33 7.76 1.36 -1.32
N PHE A 34 8.36 1.10 -0.16
CA PHE A 34 7.98 -0.01 0.70
C PHE A 34 6.62 0.23 1.36
N GLU A 35 6.40 1.42 1.90
CA GLU A 35 5.12 1.84 2.48
C GLU A 35 4.01 1.77 1.43
N GLY A 36 4.19 2.41 0.27
CA GLY A 36 3.17 2.42 -0.78
C GLY A 36 2.86 1.02 -1.32
N ARG A 37 3.86 0.14 -1.41
CA ARG A 37 3.63 -1.27 -1.80
C ARG A 37 2.84 -2.03 -0.75
N ASN A 38 3.15 -1.85 0.52
CA ASN A 38 2.44 -2.54 1.61
C ASN A 38 1.01 -2.05 1.75
N GLU A 39 0.80 -0.72 1.72
CA GLU A 39 -0.53 -0.12 1.75
C GLU A 39 -1.38 -0.59 0.57
N GLY A 40 -0.82 -0.50 -0.65
CA GLY A 40 -1.52 -0.96 -1.86
C GLY A 40 -1.88 -2.45 -1.83
N LEU A 41 -0.98 -3.30 -1.31
CA LEU A 41 -1.26 -4.73 -1.17
C LEU A 41 -2.36 -4.98 -0.13
N ASN A 42 -2.29 -4.34 1.03
CA ASN A 42 -3.29 -4.49 2.08
C ASN A 42 -4.66 -4.00 1.64
N GLU A 43 -4.74 -2.84 1.01
CA GLU A 43 -5.98 -2.31 0.44
C GLU A 43 -6.53 -3.23 -0.64
N GLY A 44 -5.69 -3.69 -1.57
CA GLY A 44 -6.09 -4.60 -2.65
C GLY A 44 -6.65 -5.91 -2.12
N LEU A 45 -6.00 -6.51 -1.11
CA LEU A 45 -6.47 -7.74 -0.46
C LEU A 45 -7.80 -7.51 0.27
N ALA A 46 -7.96 -6.40 0.98
CA ALA A 46 -9.19 -6.08 1.69
C ALA A 46 -10.36 -5.86 0.71
N LYS A 47 -10.15 -5.02 -0.32
CA LYS A 47 -11.12 -4.73 -1.38
C LYS A 47 -11.50 -6.01 -2.14
N GLY A 48 -10.52 -6.82 -2.54
CA GLY A 48 -10.76 -8.08 -3.25
C GLY A 48 -11.55 -9.11 -2.42
N LYS A 49 -11.26 -9.23 -1.12
CA LYS A 49 -12.05 -10.11 -0.22
C LYS A 49 -13.49 -9.62 -0.08
N ALA A 50 -13.69 -8.31 0.11
CA ALA A 50 -15.03 -7.74 0.22
C ALA A 50 -15.83 -7.90 -1.08
N GLU A 51 -15.20 -7.63 -2.22
CA GLU A 51 -15.85 -7.80 -3.52
C GLU A 51 -16.17 -9.26 -3.81
N GLY A 52 -15.26 -10.19 -3.50
CA GLY A 52 -15.50 -11.63 -3.64
C GLY A 52 -16.68 -12.11 -2.81
N LYS A 53 -16.82 -11.64 -1.56
CA LYS A 53 -18.00 -11.93 -0.71
C LYS A 53 -19.29 -11.43 -1.37
N ARG A 54 -19.28 -10.20 -1.90
CA ARG A 54 -20.45 -9.60 -2.58
C ARG A 54 -20.81 -10.33 -3.88
N GLN A 55 -19.82 -10.72 -4.67
CA GLN A 55 -20.03 -11.51 -5.89
C GLN A 55 -20.64 -12.87 -5.56
N PHE A 56 -20.11 -13.56 -4.54
CA PHE A 56 -20.65 -14.84 -4.10
C PHE A 56 -22.09 -14.71 -3.57
N ALA A 57 -22.38 -13.68 -2.78
CA ALA A 57 -23.73 -13.39 -2.29
C ALA A 57 -24.73 -13.12 -3.43
N ARG A 58 -24.33 -12.34 -4.45
CA ARG A 58 -25.15 -12.10 -5.65
C ARG A 58 -25.49 -13.41 -6.36
N MET A 59 -24.50 -14.26 -6.59
CA MET A 59 -24.72 -15.56 -7.22
C MET A 59 -25.68 -16.45 -6.41
N MET A 60 -25.57 -16.45 -5.08
CA MET A 60 -26.50 -17.21 -4.23
C MET A 60 -27.93 -16.64 -4.30
N LYS A 61 -28.08 -15.31 -4.32
CA LYS A 61 -29.38 -14.63 -4.46
C LYS A 61 -30.03 -14.94 -5.81
N GLU A 62 -29.26 -14.90 -6.90
CA GLU A 62 -29.70 -15.27 -8.25
C GLU A 62 -30.16 -16.73 -8.32
N ASN A 63 -29.50 -17.63 -7.58
CA ASN A 63 -29.88 -19.03 -7.48
C ASN A 63 -31.05 -19.30 -6.52
N GLY A 64 -31.63 -18.27 -5.89
CA GLY A 64 -32.78 -18.39 -4.99
C GLY A 64 -32.44 -19.01 -3.63
N GLU A 65 -31.18 -18.96 -3.20
CA GLU A 65 -30.78 -19.46 -1.88
C GLU A 65 -31.39 -18.59 -0.76
N PRO A 66 -31.75 -19.18 0.40
CA PRO A 66 -32.36 -18.45 1.50
C PRO A 66 -31.38 -17.46 2.15
N LEU A 67 -31.90 -16.34 2.63
CA LEU A 67 -31.12 -15.22 3.17
C LEU A 67 -30.19 -15.67 4.31
N GLU A 68 -30.67 -16.53 5.21
CA GLU A 68 -29.91 -17.05 6.35
C GLU A 68 -28.66 -17.81 5.87
N LYS A 69 -28.78 -18.54 4.76
CA LYS A 69 -27.67 -19.27 4.15
C LYS A 69 -26.68 -18.29 3.53
N ILE A 70 -27.15 -17.28 2.80
CA ILE A 70 -26.27 -16.26 2.21
C ILE A 70 -25.47 -15.55 3.30
N VAL A 71 -26.11 -15.13 4.40
CA VAL A 71 -25.45 -14.53 5.57
C VAL A 71 -24.40 -15.48 6.15
N ALA A 72 -24.75 -16.74 6.37
CA ALA A 72 -23.85 -17.71 7.00
C ALA A 72 -22.56 -17.96 6.19
N TYR A 73 -22.65 -18.05 4.86
CA TYR A 73 -21.48 -18.35 4.02
C TYR A 73 -20.68 -17.10 3.62
N THR A 74 -21.34 -15.96 3.39
CA THR A 74 -20.66 -14.73 2.94
C THR A 74 -20.18 -13.87 4.10
N GLN A 75 -20.77 -14.07 5.29
CA GLN A 75 -20.59 -13.23 6.48
C GLN A 75 -20.93 -11.75 6.21
N LEU A 76 -21.80 -11.49 5.24
CA LEU A 76 -22.38 -10.17 5.01
C LEU A 76 -23.62 -10.02 5.89
N THR A 77 -23.91 -8.78 6.25
CA THR A 77 -25.13 -8.44 6.96
C THR A 77 -26.35 -8.55 6.04
N PRO A 78 -27.56 -8.79 6.59
CA PRO A 78 -28.79 -8.75 5.82
C PRO A 78 -28.98 -7.44 5.04
N GLU A 79 -28.59 -6.30 5.64
CA GLU A 79 -28.63 -4.99 5.02
C GLU A 79 -27.70 -4.92 3.80
N GLU A 80 -26.45 -5.37 3.94
CA GLU A 80 -25.52 -5.43 2.81
C GLU A 80 -26.03 -6.33 1.68
N ILE A 81 -26.73 -7.42 1.98
CA ILE A 81 -27.30 -8.35 0.98
C ILE A 81 -28.55 -7.76 0.31
N ALA A 82 -29.33 -6.94 1.03
CA ALA A 82 -30.47 -6.23 0.47
C ALA A 82 -30.02 -5.23 -0.61
N ASP A 83 -28.86 -4.59 -0.40
CA ASP A 83 -28.24 -3.62 -1.32
C ASP A 83 -27.49 -4.26 -2.51
N LEU A 84 -27.39 -5.59 -2.59
CA LEU A 84 -26.78 -6.34 -3.70
C LEU A 84 -27.74 -6.64 -4.85
#